data_AF-A0A2E0R1W5-F1
#
_entry.id   AF-A0A2E0R1W5-F1
#
_cell.length_a   1.000
_cell.length_b   1.000
_cell.length_c   1.000
_cell.angle_alpha   90.00
_cell.angle_beta   90.00
_cell.angle_gamma   90.00
#
_symmetry.space_group_name_H-M   'P 1'
#
loop_
_entity.id
_entity.type
_entity.pdbx_description
1 polymer ?
#
loop_
_entity_poly.entity_id
_entity_poly.type
_entity_poly.pdbx_seq_one_letter_code
_entity_poly.pdbx_strand_id
1 'polypeptide(L)'
;MNINSLEKHFARMGARIKTVRHEPVQSRWGWNSRAFTGNFSVDVRQDRQGEHFVFNVSTLVEDRLDLEILQVAPKDRHLLLLVKDFENLHNPTKDRFLCGHDEREWFVAAVPGAVSTVVSAMESLKPPKVQMVQGRKGLNQKQRNKRRNKAFRRQGEWFFVPVPNADIDESLILHNEPIARSGGKPHMVEFLYRQGGQTLYVSSNRPDGLFENDYKKLILKKPKAKNWNWSTRRINPRVYARGEVRHPDHKTITLHEWHEVLMNQENQSRTMQHVAFID
;
A
#
# COMPACT_ATOMS: atom_id res chain seq x y z
N MET A 1 -1.70 -5.54 25.60
CA MET A 1 -0.81 -4.50 26.17
C MET A 1 -1.65 -3.24 26.39
N ASN A 2 -1.51 -2.52 27.51
CA ASN A 2 -2.26 -1.27 27.70
C ASN A 2 -1.74 -0.20 26.72
N ILE A 3 -2.65 0.52 26.05
CA ILE A 3 -2.38 1.60 25.08
C ILE A 3 -1.30 2.57 25.60
N ASN A 4 -1.29 2.81 26.92
CA ASN A 4 -0.33 3.66 27.63
C ASN A 4 1.15 3.25 27.50
N SER A 5 1.46 2.06 26.97
CA SER A 5 2.84 1.59 26.78
C SER A 5 3.34 1.63 25.33
N LEU A 6 2.49 2.03 24.37
CA LEU A 6 2.89 2.22 22.97
C LEU A 6 3.99 3.27 22.84
N GLU A 7 3.86 4.39 23.56
CA GLU A 7 4.79 5.52 23.50
C GLU A 7 6.23 5.08 23.77
N LYS A 8 6.45 4.24 24.78
CA LYS A 8 7.77 3.71 25.12
C LYS A 8 8.37 2.88 23.98
N HIS A 9 7.55 2.10 23.26
CA HIS A 9 8.03 1.25 22.17
C HIS A 9 8.34 2.06 20.91
N PHE A 10 7.50 3.04 20.56
CA PHE A 10 7.77 3.97 19.46
C PHE A 10 8.99 4.84 19.74
N ALA A 11 9.16 5.31 20.99
CA ALA A 11 10.33 6.08 21.40
C ALA A 11 11.64 5.29 21.21
N ARG A 12 11.62 3.96 21.42
CA ARG A 12 12.80 3.09 21.18
C ARG A 12 13.24 3.06 19.71
N MET A 13 12.33 3.29 18.76
CA MET A 13 12.70 3.43 17.33
C MET A 13 12.90 4.89 16.91
N GLY A 14 12.87 5.82 17.86
CA GLY A 14 13.03 7.26 17.63
C GLY A 14 11.77 7.96 17.13
N ALA A 15 10.58 7.36 17.31
CA ALA A 15 9.30 7.91 16.90
C ALA A 15 8.45 8.36 18.08
N ARG A 16 7.51 9.28 17.82
CA ARG A 16 6.40 9.59 18.72
C ARG A 16 5.14 8.88 18.23
N ILE A 17 4.25 8.52 19.14
CA ILE A 17 2.90 8.07 18.82
C ILE A 17 1.90 8.77 19.76
N LYS A 18 0.71 9.09 19.26
CA LYS A 18 -0.41 9.57 20.06
C LYS A 18 -1.61 8.66 19.88
N THR A 19 -2.35 8.40 20.95
CA THR A 19 -3.66 7.77 20.86
C THR A 19 -4.75 8.83 20.89
N VAL A 20 -5.61 8.83 19.87
CA VAL A 20 -6.74 9.74 19.74
C VAL A 20 -8.01 8.93 19.86
N ARG A 21 -8.80 9.23 20.88
CA ARG A 21 -10.09 8.60 21.14
C ARG A 21 -11.20 9.40 20.48
N HIS A 22 -12.07 8.70 19.78
CA HIS A 22 -13.22 9.27 19.08
C HIS A 22 -14.49 8.80 19.76
N GLU A 23 -15.25 9.73 20.32
CA GLU A 23 -16.57 9.46 20.88
C GLU A 23 -17.61 9.29 19.76
N PRO A 24 -18.63 8.44 19.95
CA PRO A 24 -19.73 8.34 19.00
C PRO A 24 -20.49 9.67 18.91
N VAL A 25 -20.45 10.30 17.74
CA VAL A 25 -21.19 11.54 17.49
C VAL A 25 -22.67 11.20 17.26
N GLN A 26 -23.53 11.43 18.26
CA GLN A 26 -24.99 11.47 18.05
C GLN A 26 -25.38 12.76 17.33
N SER A 27 -25.46 12.76 16.00
CA SER A 27 -26.03 13.91 15.30
C SER A 27 -27.56 13.85 15.30
N ARG A 28 -28.22 14.79 15.97
CA ARG A 28 -29.68 15.03 15.85
C ARG A 28 -30.08 15.73 14.54
N TRP A 29 -29.14 16.32 13.81
CA TRP A 29 -29.35 16.94 12.50
C TRP A 29 -28.05 16.88 11.69
N GLY A 30 -28.08 16.21 10.53
CA GLY A 30 -27.13 16.42 9.42
C GLY A 30 -25.69 15.94 9.62
N TRP A 31 -25.33 14.94 8.81
CA TRP A 31 -23.99 14.41 8.51
C TRP A 31 -22.84 15.40 8.70
N ASN A 32 -22.10 15.26 9.81
CA ASN A 32 -20.82 15.93 10.00
C ASN A 32 -19.71 15.04 9.43
N SER A 33 -19.15 15.42 8.27
CA SER A 33 -18.19 14.63 7.47
C SER A 33 -16.78 14.49 8.08
N ARG A 34 -16.61 14.74 9.38
CA ARG A 34 -15.34 14.61 10.11
C ARG A 34 -15.36 13.58 11.23
N ALA A 35 -16.47 12.88 11.45
CA ALA A 35 -16.52 11.81 12.43
C ALA A 35 -15.69 10.61 11.94
N PHE A 36 -14.77 10.13 12.77
CA PHE A 36 -14.07 8.87 12.54
C PHE A 36 -15.09 7.73 12.42
N THR A 37 -15.23 7.14 11.24
CA THR A 37 -16.24 6.11 10.94
C THR A 37 -15.73 4.67 11.12
N GLY A 38 -14.45 4.50 11.46
CA GLY A 38 -13.83 3.18 11.67
C GLY A 38 -13.81 2.75 13.14
N ASN A 39 -13.46 1.48 13.38
CA ASN A 39 -13.21 0.96 14.74
C ASN A 39 -11.88 1.50 15.30
N PHE A 40 -10.82 1.39 14.51
CA PHE A 40 -9.50 1.94 14.79
C PHE A 40 -8.73 2.19 13.47
N SER A 41 -7.71 3.05 13.52
CA SER A 41 -6.75 3.25 12.43
C SER A 41 -5.36 3.61 12.93
N VAL A 42 -4.36 3.32 12.11
CA VAL A 42 -2.97 3.74 12.33
C VAL A 42 -2.54 4.65 11.18
N ASP A 43 -1.92 5.77 11.52
CA ASP A 43 -1.59 6.84 10.59
C ASP A 43 -0.27 7.53 10.99
N VAL A 44 0.30 8.34 10.09
CA VAL A 44 1.40 9.27 10.35
C VAL A 44 0.90 10.69 10.16
N ARG A 45 0.96 11.52 11.20
CA ARG A 45 0.55 12.93 11.17
C ARG A 45 1.74 13.83 11.42
N GLN A 46 1.64 15.09 11.00
CA GLN A 46 2.63 16.12 11.32
C GLN A 46 2.07 17.13 12.32
N ASP A 47 2.86 17.47 13.33
CA ASP A 47 2.60 18.60 14.24
C ASP A 47 3.81 19.55 14.28
N ARG A 48 3.78 20.56 15.16
CA ARG A 48 4.88 21.53 15.33
C ARG A 48 6.22 20.89 15.73
N GLN A 49 6.23 19.65 16.22
CA GLN A 49 7.42 18.90 16.61
C GLN A 49 7.83 17.88 15.54
N GLY A 50 7.21 17.92 14.35
CA GLY A 50 7.47 17.02 13.23
C GLY A 50 6.46 15.89 13.11
N GLU A 51 6.82 14.88 12.33
CA GLU A 51 6.00 13.69 12.12
C GLU A 51 5.86 12.85 13.41
N HIS A 52 4.71 12.20 13.55
CA HIS A 52 4.40 11.26 14.63
C HIS A 52 3.32 10.27 14.17
N PHE A 53 3.33 9.08 14.75
CA PHE A 53 2.27 8.12 14.53
C PHE A 53 1.02 8.52 15.31
N VAL A 54 -0.15 8.16 14.79
CA VAL A 54 -1.42 8.31 15.47
C VAL A 54 -2.18 7.00 15.43
N PHE A 55 -2.62 6.54 16.59
CA PHE A 55 -3.57 5.45 16.74
C PHE A 55 -4.94 6.07 17.02
N ASN A 56 -5.83 6.08 16.04
CA ASN A 56 -7.22 6.48 16.23
C ASN A 56 -8.02 5.28 16.70
N VAL A 57 -8.89 5.46 17.69
CA VAL A 57 -9.75 4.40 18.20
C VAL A 57 -11.11 4.98 18.59
N SER A 58 -12.18 4.25 18.26
CA SER A 58 -13.52 4.57 18.75
C SER A 58 -13.65 4.10 20.19
N THR A 59 -14.19 4.95 21.07
CA THR A 59 -14.42 4.60 22.48
C THR A 59 -15.36 3.41 22.64
N LEU A 60 -16.19 3.11 21.63
CA LEU A 60 -17.10 1.96 21.61
C LEU A 60 -16.39 0.59 21.51
N VAL A 61 -15.16 0.57 21.00
CA VAL A 61 -14.42 -0.68 20.75
C VAL A 61 -13.10 -0.76 21.50
N GLU A 62 -12.67 0.31 22.19
CA GLU A 62 -11.37 0.37 22.85
C GLU A 62 -11.14 -0.81 23.81
N ASP A 63 -12.15 -1.15 24.62
CA ASP A 63 -12.05 -2.21 25.63
C ASP A 63 -11.92 -3.63 25.05
N ARG A 64 -12.29 -3.82 23.77
CA ARG A 64 -12.14 -5.11 23.07
C ARG A 64 -10.89 -5.19 22.20
N LEU A 65 -10.09 -4.12 22.12
CA LEU A 65 -8.83 -4.12 21.37
C LEU A 65 -7.64 -4.48 22.26
N ASP A 66 -6.87 -5.48 21.85
CA ASP A 66 -5.57 -5.78 22.45
C ASP A 66 -4.45 -5.41 21.47
N LEU A 67 -3.63 -4.44 21.86
CA LEU A 67 -2.46 -4.04 21.10
C LEU A 67 -1.25 -4.82 21.60
N GLU A 68 -0.38 -5.25 20.69
CA GLU A 68 0.82 -6.02 20.99
C GLU A 68 1.97 -5.58 20.08
N ILE A 69 3.13 -5.29 20.66
CA ILE A 69 4.34 -4.99 19.90
C ILE A 69 5.09 -6.30 19.66
N LEU A 70 5.03 -6.81 18.44
CA LEU A 70 5.67 -8.08 18.07
C LEU A 70 7.21 -7.95 18.02
N GLN A 71 7.70 -6.83 17.48
CA GLN A 71 9.13 -6.55 17.46
C GLN A 71 9.40 -5.05 17.33
N VAL A 72 10.45 -4.57 18.00
CA VAL A 72 11.06 -3.26 17.73
C VAL A 72 12.47 -3.48 17.19
N ALA A 73 12.80 -2.81 16.09
CA ALA A 73 14.13 -2.80 15.47
C ALA A 73 14.68 -1.35 15.50
N PRO A 74 15.26 -0.89 16.63
CA PRO A 74 15.71 0.50 16.81
C PRO A 74 16.71 0.97 15.75
N LYS A 75 17.68 0.11 15.39
CA LYS A 75 18.74 0.44 14.43
C LYS A 75 18.21 0.72 13.04
N ASP A 76 17.15 0.02 12.66
CA ASP A 76 16.49 0.20 11.38
C ASP A 76 15.36 1.23 11.47
N ARG A 77 15.00 1.69 12.68
CA ARG A 77 13.84 2.57 12.96
C ARG A 77 12.51 1.97 12.49
N HIS A 78 12.30 0.69 12.81
CA HIS A 78 11.08 -0.04 12.47
C HIS A 78 10.47 -0.72 13.70
N LEU A 79 9.15 -0.93 13.64
CA LEU A 79 8.35 -1.61 14.66
C LEU A 79 7.22 -2.38 13.98
N LEU A 80 6.92 -3.58 14.48
CA LEU A 80 5.79 -4.38 14.05
C LEU A 80 4.72 -4.39 15.16
N LEU A 81 3.58 -3.77 14.87
CA LEU A 81 2.41 -3.67 15.74
C LEU A 81 1.36 -4.72 15.31
N LEU A 82 0.79 -5.41 16.28
CA LEU A 82 -0.40 -6.26 16.13
C LEU A 82 -1.56 -5.63 16.90
N VAL A 83 -2.70 -5.48 16.25
CA VAL A 83 -3.97 -5.14 16.88
C VAL A 83 -4.87 -6.37 16.80
N LYS A 84 -5.39 -6.82 17.93
CA LYS A 84 -6.39 -7.88 18.00
C LYS A 84 -7.74 -7.26 18.35
N ASP A 85 -8.77 -7.53 17.56
CA ASP A 85 -10.15 -7.14 17.89
C ASP A 85 -10.92 -8.38 18.36
N PHE A 86 -11.39 -8.34 19.61
CA PHE A 86 -12.13 -9.41 20.28
C PHE A 86 -13.65 -9.30 20.10
N GLU A 87 -14.13 -8.61 19.07
CA GLU A 87 -15.54 -8.69 18.65
C GLU A 87 -16.05 -10.14 18.57
N ASN A 88 -15.22 -11.05 18.06
CA ASN A 88 -15.39 -12.48 18.25
C ASN A 88 -14.39 -12.99 19.31
N LEU A 89 -14.89 -13.29 20.51
CA LEU A 89 -14.09 -13.73 21.66
C LEU A 89 -13.27 -15.00 21.40
N HIS A 90 -13.75 -15.90 20.53
CA HIS A 90 -13.10 -17.19 20.25
C HIS A 90 -12.15 -17.13 19.05
N ASN A 91 -12.31 -16.14 18.17
CA ASN A 91 -11.46 -15.97 16.99
C ASN A 91 -11.25 -14.48 16.72
N PRO A 92 -10.40 -13.80 17.51
CA PRO A 92 -10.19 -12.37 17.35
C PRO A 92 -9.60 -12.09 15.97
N THR A 93 -10.04 -11.00 15.36
CA THR A 93 -9.33 -10.47 14.19
C THR A 93 -7.95 -10.00 14.64
N LYS A 94 -7.01 -10.00 13.71
CA LYS A 94 -5.58 -9.77 13.89
C LYS A 94 -5.12 -8.94 12.72
N ASP A 95 -4.72 -7.72 13.00
CA ASP A 95 -4.28 -6.74 12.02
C ASP A 95 -2.84 -6.31 12.34
N ARG A 96 -1.97 -6.38 11.34
CA ARG A 96 -0.53 -6.15 11.52
C ARG A 96 -0.09 -4.92 10.75
N PHE A 97 0.65 -4.06 11.44
CA PHE A 97 1.16 -2.81 10.89
C PHE A 97 2.67 -2.79 11.03
N LEU A 98 3.36 -2.57 9.91
CA LEU A 98 4.77 -2.20 9.93
C LEU A 98 4.83 -0.68 10.00
N CYS A 99 5.27 -0.17 11.15
CA CYS A 99 5.56 1.24 11.36
C CYS A 99 7.07 1.43 11.19
N GLY A 100 7.49 2.33 10.32
CA GLY A 100 8.93 2.50 10.06
C GLY A 100 9.29 3.89 9.58
N HIS A 101 10.59 4.18 9.57
CA HIS A 101 11.13 5.36 8.91
C HIS A 101 11.81 4.96 7.61
N ASP A 102 11.44 5.62 6.54
CA ASP A 102 11.91 5.32 5.21
C ASP A 102 12.23 6.64 4.50
N GLU A 103 13.50 6.80 4.12
CA GLU A 103 14.00 7.91 3.30
C GLU A 103 13.96 9.19 4.12
N ARG A 104 12.89 9.96 4.04
CA ARG A 104 12.71 11.21 4.76
C ARG A 104 11.50 11.19 5.69
N GLU A 105 10.70 10.14 5.66
CA GLU A 105 9.35 10.14 6.21
C GLU A 105 9.10 8.89 7.04
N TRP A 106 8.19 9.02 8.00
CA TRP A 106 7.61 7.86 8.65
C TRP A 106 6.50 7.26 7.78
N PHE A 107 6.32 5.95 7.87
CA PHE A 107 5.27 5.25 7.14
C PHE A 107 4.60 4.19 8.02
N VAL A 108 3.35 3.88 7.65
CA VAL A 108 2.59 2.73 8.15
C VAL A 108 2.22 1.88 6.95
N ALA A 109 2.51 0.58 7.03
CA ALA A 109 2.17 -0.39 5.99
C ALA A 109 1.31 -1.52 6.59
N ALA A 110 0.21 -1.85 5.90
CA ALA A 110 -0.60 -3.02 6.23
C ALA A 110 0.14 -4.30 5.84
N VAL A 111 0.41 -5.17 6.81
CA VAL A 111 1.24 -6.35 6.60
C VAL A 111 0.38 -7.57 6.32
N PRO A 112 0.55 -8.25 5.17
CA PRO A 112 -0.17 -9.49 4.89
C PRO A 112 0.43 -10.66 5.67
N GLY A 113 -0.44 -11.60 6.05
CA GLY A 113 -0.06 -12.88 6.65
C GLY A 113 0.24 -12.85 8.15
N ALA A 114 0.59 -14.01 8.70
CA ALA A 114 0.85 -14.23 10.11
C ALA A 114 2.35 -14.08 10.44
N VAL A 115 2.89 -12.87 10.32
CA VAL A 115 4.30 -12.57 10.58
C VAL A 115 4.52 -12.00 11.99
N SER A 116 5.69 -12.26 12.58
CA SER A 116 6.04 -11.80 13.94
C SER A 116 7.34 -11.02 14.03
N THR A 117 8.08 -10.88 12.92
CA THR A 117 9.31 -10.07 12.87
C THR A 117 9.19 -8.97 11.82
N VAL A 118 9.85 -7.83 12.08
CA VAL A 118 10.03 -6.72 11.12
C VAL A 118 10.59 -7.26 9.81
N VAL A 119 11.57 -8.16 9.88
CA VAL A 119 12.18 -8.78 8.70
C VAL A 119 11.14 -9.55 7.87
N SER A 120 10.34 -10.41 8.50
CA SER A 120 9.29 -11.15 7.81
C SER A 120 8.17 -10.26 7.27
N ALA A 121 7.83 -9.17 7.97
CA ALA A 121 6.88 -8.17 7.51
C ALA A 121 7.40 -7.44 6.25
N MET A 122 8.65 -6.99 6.27
CA MET A 122 9.29 -6.37 5.10
C MET A 122 9.41 -7.34 3.91
N GLU A 123 9.51 -8.66 4.13
CA GLU A 123 9.52 -9.64 3.04
C GLU A 123 8.11 -9.88 2.50
N SER A 124 7.08 -9.98 3.36
CA SER A 124 5.70 -10.21 2.91
C SER A 124 5.13 -9.06 2.08
N LEU A 125 5.58 -7.84 2.34
CA LEU A 125 5.25 -6.65 1.55
C LEU A 125 5.85 -6.68 0.12
N LYS A 126 6.90 -7.47 -0.13
CA LYS A 126 7.52 -7.55 -1.46
C LYS A 126 6.67 -8.41 -2.39
N PRO A 127 6.46 -8.00 -3.66
CA PRO A 127 5.78 -8.82 -4.65
C PRO A 127 6.44 -10.20 -4.83
N PRO A 128 5.68 -11.26 -5.17
CA PRO A 128 6.23 -12.61 -5.33
C PRO A 128 7.38 -12.67 -6.34
N LYS A 129 7.30 -11.89 -7.42
CA LYS A 129 8.37 -11.79 -8.42
C LYS A 129 9.65 -11.19 -7.84
N VAL A 130 9.54 -10.19 -6.96
CA VAL A 130 10.70 -9.64 -6.25
C VAL A 130 11.37 -10.72 -5.39
N GLN A 131 10.58 -11.44 -4.58
CA GLN A 131 11.10 -12.51 -3.72
C GLN A 131 11.81 -13.61 -4.52
N MET A 132 11.21 -14.01 -5.65
CA MET A 132 11.81 -14.98 -6.58
C MET A 132 13.17 -14.48 -7.13
N VAL A 133 13.25 -13.23 -7.60
CA VAL A 133 14.49 -12.67 -8.14
C VAL A 133 15.55 -12.54 -7.05
N GLN A 134 15.18 -12.15 -5.83
CA GLN A 134 16.10 -12.12 -4.68
C GLN A 134 16.68 -13.51 -4.38
N GLY A 135 15.84 -14.55 -4.42
CA GLY A 135 16.26 -15.94 -4.27
C GLY A 135 17.26 -16.37 -5.35
N ARG A 136 16.93 -16.14 -6.63
CA ARG A 136 17.81 -16.44 -7.77
C ARG A 136 19.16 -15.71 -7.72
N LYS A 137 19.19 -14.49 -7.17
CA LYS A 137 20.41 -13.70 -7.00
C LYS A 137 21.19 -14.02 -5.71
N GLY A 138 20.71 -14.98 -4.90
CA GLY A 138 21.38 -15.40 -3.67
C GLY A 138 21.51 -14.30 -2.63
N LEU A 139 20.57 -13.35 -2.56
CA LEU A 139 20.66 -12.22 -1.65
C LEU A 139 20.47 -12.67 -0.19
N ASN A 140 21.40 -12.29 0.67
CA ASN A 140 21.25 -12.46 2.12
C ASN A 140 20.23 -11.45 2.70
N GLN A 141 19.82 -11.66 3.94
CA GLN A 141 18.77 -10.85 4.57
C GLN A 141 19.07 -9.34 4.56
N LYS A 142 20.32 -8.96 4.84
CA LYS A 142 20.75 -7.56 4.84
C LYS A 142 20.65 -6.95 3.45
N GLN A 143 21.00 -7.69 2.40
CA GLN A 143 20.89 -7.24 1.01
C GLN A 143 19.43 -7.14 0.55
N ARG A 144 18.58 -8.08 0.98
CA ARG A 144 17.17 -8.14 0.61
C ARG A 144 16.38 -6.91 1.04
N ASN A 145 16.75 -6.31 2.17
CA ASN A 145 16.07 -5.14 2.73
C ASN A 145 16.68 -3.81 2.30
N LYS A 146 17.78 -3.81 1.53
CA LYS A 146 18.28 -2.59 0.88
C LYS A 146 17.31 -2.17 -0.23
N ARG A 147 17.01 -0.88 -0.29
CA ARG A 147 16.21 -0.28 -1.39
C ARG A 147 16.76 -0.53 -2.77
N ARG A 148 18.10 -0.57 -2.88
CA ARG A 148 18.80 -0.89 -4.11
C ARG A 148 19.65 -2.13 -3.88
N ASN A 149 19.38 -3.15 -4.67
CA ASN A 149 20.16 -4.38 -4.69
C ASN A 149 20.15 -4.96 -6.12
N LYS A 150 20.68 -6.17 -6.30
CA LYS A 150 20.76 -6.83 -7.62
C LYS A 150 19.41 -7.33 -8.16
N ALA A 151 18.36 -7.33 -7.32
CA ALA A 151 17.03 -7.81 -7.66
C ALA A 151 16.06 -6.67 -7.97
N PHE A 152 16.22 -5.51 -7.34
CA PHE A 152 15.34 -4.36 -7.56
C PHE A 152 15.95 -3.02 -7.13
N ARG A 153 15.30 -1.94 -7.59
CA ARG A 153 15.28 -0.63 -6.93
C ARG A 153 13.88 -0.38 -6.35
N ARG A 154 13.78 0.27 -5.19
CA ARG A 154 12.50 0.64 -4.55
C ARG A 154 12.44 2.14 -4.30
N GLN A 155 11.28 2.73 -4.56
CA GLN A 155 10.91 4.10 -4.22
C GLN A 155 9.45 4.09 -3.75
N GLY A 156 9.19 4.52 -2.51
CA GLY A 156 7.86 4.38 -1.90
C GLY A 156 7.32 2.93 -1.97
N GLU A 157 6.09 2.79 -2.46
CA GLU A 157 5.43 1.49 -2.66
C GLU A 157 5.86 0.73 -3.92
N TRP A 158 6.70 1.34 -4.77
CA TRP A 158 7.07 0.79 -6.08
C TRP A 158 8.40 0.04 -6.06
N PHE A 159 8.37 -1.17 -6.59
CA PHE A 159 9.53 -2.00 -6.89
C PHE A 159 9.79 -2.02 -8.40
N PHE A 160 11.04 -1.74 -8.77
CA PHE A 160 11.54 -1.76 -10.14
C PHE A 160 12.47 -2.96 -10.28
N VAL A 161 12.05 -4.00 -11.00
CA VAL A 161 12.80 -5.25 -11.18
C VAL A 161 13.49 -5.26 -12.55
N PRO A 162 14.83 -5.36 -12.64
CA PRO A 162 15.55 -5.31 -13.90
C PRO A 162 15.09 -6.39 -14.89
N VAL A 163 14.83 -5.99 -16.13
CA VAL A 163 14.46 -6.82 -17.28
C VAL A 163 15.18 -6.29 -18.54
N PRO A 164 16.52 -6.39 -18.61
CA PRO A 164 17.33 -5.79 -19.70
C PRO A 164 16.92 -6.26 -21.09
N ASN A 165 16.40 -7.49 -21.19
CA ASN A 165 16.01 -8.14 -22.45
C ASN A 165 14.49 -8.09 -22.65
N ALA A 166 13.80 -7.10 -22.08
CA ALA A 166 12.38 -6.91 -22.34
C ALA A 166 12.17 -6.56 -23.82
N ASP A 167 11.22 -7.24 -24.45
CA ASP A 167 10.78 -6.93 -25.80
C ASP A 167 9.87 -5.69 -25.74
N ILE A 168 10.44 -4.53 -26.11
CA ILE A 168 9.80 -3.22 -26.03
C ILE A 168 9.68 -2.67 -27.45
N ASP A 169 8.45 -2.46 -27.88
CA ASP A 169 8.19 -1.69 -29.10
C ASP A 169 8.44 -0.21 -28.82
N GLU A 170 9.52 0.32 -29.40
CA GLU A 170 9.96 1.70 -29.17
C GLU A 170 8.91 2.73 -29.61
N SER A 171 8.04 2.40 -30.58
CA SER A 171 6.99 3.29 -31.06
C SER A 171 5.85 3.51 -30.05
N LEU A 172 5.76 2.65 -29.04
CA LEU A 172 4.74 2.68 -27.99
C LEU A 172 5.29 3.20 -26.66
N ILE A 173 6.52 3.73 -26.64
CA ILE A 173 7.10 4.34 -25.44
C ILE A 173 6.37 5.66 -25.16
N LEU A 174 5.89 5.78 -23.93
CA LEU A 174 5.28 6.99 -23.42
C LEU A 174 6.30 7.77 -22.60
N HIS A 175 6.24 9.09 -22.67
CA HIS A 175 7.21 9.98 -22.04
C HIS A 175 6.59 10.77 -20.89
N ASN A 176 7.30 10.84 -19.76
CA ASN A 176 6.87 11.59 -18.57
C ASN A 176 5.47 11.19 -18.09
N GLU A 177 5.23 9.89 -18.01
CA GLU A 177 3.94 9.32 -17.63
C GLU A 177 3.83 9.10 -16.12
N PRO A 178 2.63 9.27 -15.54
CA PRO A 178 2.38 8.93 -14.16
C PRO A 178 2.22 7.42 -13.97
N ILE A 179 2.78 6.90 -12.87
CA ILE A 179 2.31 5.69 -12.18
C ILE A 179 1.79 6.10 -10.81
N ALA A 180 0.59 5.65 -10.45
CA ALA A 180 -0.07 6.04 -9.21
C ALA A 180 -0.82 4.87 -8.61
N ARG A 181 -0.84 4.82 -7.27
CA ARG A 181 -1.86 4.07 -6.55
C ARG A 181 -3.18 4.83 -6.60
N SER A 182 -4.27 4.16 -6.29
CA SER A 182 -5.57 4.83 -6.15
C SER A 182 -5.48 5.86 -5.01
N GLY A 183 -5.73 7.14 -5.33
CA GLY A 183 -5.75 8.22 -4.33
C GLY A 183 -4.37 8.51 -3.71
N GLY A 184 -3.29 8.50 -4.50
CA GLY A 184 -1.97 8.95 -4.06
C GLY A 184 -1.28 9.81 -5.10
N LYS A 185 -0.28 10.59 -4.67
CA LYS A 185 0.55 11.41 -5.57
C LYS A 185 1.28 10.51 -6.59
N PRO A 186 1.24 10.86 -7.89
CA PRO A 186 1.84 10.03 -8.92
C PRO A 186 3.36 10.12 -8.86
N HIS A 187 4.02 8.99 -9.11
CA HIS A 187 5.41 8.98 -9.52
C HIS A 187 5.48 9.28 -11.02
N MET A 188 6.30 10.26 -11.40
CA MET A 188 6.50 10.61 -12.80
C MET A 188 7.67 9.81 -13.36
N VAL A 189 7.41 9.03 -14.41
CA VAL A 189 8.39 8.14 -15.06
C VAL A 189 8.79 8.71 -16.41
N GLU A 190 10.08 8.86 -16.64
CA GLU A 190 10.62 9.45 -17.88
C GLU A 190 10.26 8.63 -19.12
N PHE A 191 10.49 7.31 -19.12
CA PHE A 191 10.08 6.40 -20.20
C PHE A 191 9.26 5.25 -19.64
N LEU A 192 8.03 5.11 -20.13
CA LEU A 192 7.08 4.10 -19.68
C LEU A 192 6.52 3.30 -20.85
N TYR A 193 6.46 1.98 -20.70
CA TYR A 193 5.85 1.08 -21.67
C TYR A 193 4.81 0.20 -20.97
N ARG A 194 3.62 0.07 -21.58
CA ARG A 194 2.50 -0.71 -21.03
C ARG A 194 2.19 -1.87 -21.97
N GLN A 195 2.40 -3.10 -21.50
CA GLN A 195 2.22 -4.31 -22.28
C GLN A 195 1.01 -5.10 -21.79
N GLY A 196 0.14 -5.50 -22.72
CA GLY A 196 -1.05 -6.29 -22.43
C GLY A 196 -2.09 -5.50 -21.62
N GLY A 197 -2.71 -6.19 -20.64
CA GLY A 197 -3.86 -5.72 -19.88
C GLY A 197 -5.18 -6.30 -20.39
N GLN A 198 -6.18 -6.35 -19.53
CA GLN A 198 -7.53 -6.81 -19.85
C GLN A 198 -8.40 -5.62 -20.25
N THR A 199 -9.20 -5.78 -21.30
CA THR A 199 -10.20 -4.78 -21.69
C THR A 199 -11.37 -4.82 -20.72
N LEU A 200 -11.59 -3.71 -20.01
CA LEU A 200 -12.74 -3.45 -19.15
C LEU A 200 -13.68 -2.48 -19.88
N TYR A 201 -14.93 -2.90 -20.06
CA TYR A 201 -16.01 -2.09 -20.60
C TYR A 201 -16.75 -1.43 -19.43
N VAL A 202 -16.77 -0.10 -19.39
CA VAL A 202 -17.49 0.68 -18.36
C VAL A 202 -18.62 1.48 -19.00
N SER A 203 -19.72 1.63 -18.27
CA SER A 203 -20.85 2.50 -18.65
C SER A 203 -21.48 3.09 -17.40
N SER A 204 -22.32 4.13 -17.54
CA SER A 204 -23.09 4.65 -16.39
C SER A 204 -24.00 3.58 -15.77
N ASN A 205 -24.44 2.59 -16.56
CA ASN A 205 -25.22 1.44 -16.08
C ASN A 205 -24.37 0.33 -15.42
N ARG A 206 -23.05 0.36 -15.62
CA ARG A 206 -22.06 -0.58 -15.05
C ARG A 206 -20.77 0.19 -14.70
N PRO A 207 -20.79 0.99 -13.62
CA PRO A 207 -19.62 1.78 -13.21
C PRO A 207 -18.47 0.91 -12.67
N ASP A 208 -18.80 -0.29 -12.18
CA ASP A 208 -17.87 -1.37 -11.80
C ASP A 208 -17.13 -1.97 -13.02
N GLY A 209 -17.74 -1.89 -14.19
CA GLY A 209 -17.20 -2.38 -15.46
C GLY A 209 -17.34 -3.89 -15.67
N LEU A 210 -17.13 -4.33 -16.90
CA LEU A 210 -17.17 -5.75 -17.30
C LEU A 210 -15.95 -6.10 -18.14
N PHE A 211 -15.31 -7.22 -17.81
CA PHE A 211 -14.29 -7.78 -18.68
C PHE A 211 -14.91 -8.32 -19.97
N GLU A 212 -14.12 -8.37 -21.03
CA GLU A 212 -14.60 -8.66 -22.39
C GLU A 212 -15.52 -9.89 -22.49
N ASN A 213 -15.20 -10.98 -21.79
CA ASN A 213 -16.03 -12.20 -21.80
C ASN A 213 -17.42 -11.96 -21.17
N ASP A 214 -17.49 -11.21 -20.08
CA ASP A 214 -18.76 -10.94 -19.39
C ASP A 214 -19.56 -9.85 -20.07
N TYR A 215 -18.88 -8.88 -20.69
CA TYR A 215 -19.50 -7.94 -21.62
C TYR A 215 -20.20 -8.69 -22.77
N LYS A 216 -19.49 -9.62 -23.45
CA LYS A 216 -20.07 -10.43 -24.54
C LYS A 216 -21.29 -11.24 -24.05
N LYS A 217 -21.21 -11.89 -22.89
CA LYS A 217 -22.34 -12.61 -22.28
C LYS A 217 -23.53 -11.69 -21.97
N LEU A 218 -23.28 -10.50 -21.41
CA LEU A 218 -24.33 -9.53 -21.13
C LEU A 218 -25.04 -9.11 -22.42
N ILE A 219 -24.27 -8.80 -23.47
CA ILE A 219 -24.83 -8.38 -24.74
C ILE A 219 -25.66 -9.50 -25.40
N LEU A 220 -25.25 -10.76 -25.27
CA LEU A 220 -26.04 -11.90 -25.75
C LEU A 220 -27.35 -12.05 -24.96
N LYS A 221 -27.31 -11.95 -23.63
CA LYS A 221 -28.49 -12.08 -22.77
C LYS A 221 -29.44 -10.88 -22.84
N LYS A 222 -28.90 -9.68 -23.05
CA LYS A 222 -29.64 -8.41 -23.10
C LYS A 222 -29.11 -7.55 -24.26
N PRO A 223 -29.55 -7.78 -25.50
CA PRO A 223 -29.05 -7.06 -26.67
C PRO A 223 -29.16 -5.53 -26.58
N LYS A 224 -30.21 -5.01 -25.93
CA LYS A 224 -30.39 -3.56 -25.68
C LYS A 224 -29.27 -2.94 -24.83
N ALA A 225 -28.50 -3.73 -24.09
CA ALA A 225 -27.37 -3.25 -23.30
C ALA A 225 -26.21 -2.72 -24.17
N LYS A 226 -26.16 -3.03 -25.48
CA LYS A 226 -25.17 -2.44 -26.40
C LYS A 226 -25.21 -0.90 -26.40
N ASN A 227 -26.38 -0.32 -26.12
CA ASN A 227 -26.62 1.12 -26.20
C ASN A 227 -26.30 1.88 -24.90
N TRP A 228 -25.63 1.25 -23.92
CA TRP A 228 -25.29 1.88 -22.64
C TRP A 228 -24.05 2.80 -22.71
N ASN A 229 -23.68 3.31 -23.89
CA ASN A 229 -22.55 4.22 -24.08
C ASN A 229 -21.24 3.68 -23.44
N TRP A 230 -20.86 2.46 -23.81
CA TRP A 230 -19.67 1.82 -23.26
C TRP A 230 -18.39 2.56 -23.63
N SER A 231 -17.50 2.74 -22.65
CA SER A 231 -16.11 3.13 -22.84
C SER A 231 -15.18 1.97 -22.50
N THR A 232 -14.09 1.83 -23.22
CA THR A 232 -13.08 0.79 -22.97
C THR A 232 -11.92 1.36 -22.15
N ARG A 233 -11.44 0.57 -21.18
CA ARG A 233 -10.22 0.83 -20.42
C ARG A 233 -9.35 -0.42 -20.43
N ARG A 234 -8.03 -0.27 -20.41
CA ARG A 234 -7.11 -1.39 -20.14
C ARG A 234 -6.78 -1.42 -18.66
N ILE A 235 -7.05 -2.56 -18.02
CA ILE A 235 -6.78 -2.80 -16.59
C ILE A 235 -5.66 -3.84 -16.48
N ASN A 236 -4.83 -3.74 -15.44
CA ASN A 236 -3.73 -4.66 -15.15
C ASN A 236 -2.71 -4.86 -16.30
N PRO A 237 -2.28 -3.82 -17.05
CA PRO A 237 -1.15 -4.00 -17.96
C PRO A 237 0.12 -4.28 -17.16
N ARG A 238 1.04 -5.05 -17.74
CA ARG A 238 2.44 -5.06 -17.26
C ARG A 238 3.05 -3.72 -17.59
N VAL A 239 3.70 -3.11 -16.62
CA VAL A 239 4.28 -1.77 -16.76
C VAL A 239 5.79 -1.91 -16.69
N TYR A 240 6.47 -1.26 -17.63
CA TYR A 240 7.92 -1.20 -17.71
C TYR A 240 8.37 0.25 -17.67
N ALA A 241 9.47 0.51 -16.97
CA ALA A 241 10.04 1.84 -16.79
C ALA A 241 11.55 1.86 -17.09
N ARG A 242 12.02 2.97 -17.66
CA ARG A 242 13.43 3.31 -17.84
C ARG A 242 13.62 4.82 -17.60
N GLY A 243 14.84 5.26 -17.32
CA GLY A 243 15.16 6.66 -17.08
C GLY A 243 14.88 7.10 -15.65
N GLU A 244 14.58 8.38 -15.45
CA GLU A 244 14.27 8.94 -14.14
C GLU A 244 12.87 8.55 -13.64
N VAL A 245 12.78 8.30 -12.33
CA VAL A 245 11.51 8.21 -11.60
C VAL A 245 11.52 9.25 -10.49
N ARG A 246 10.59 10.22 -10.60
CA ARG A 246 10.50 11.39 -9.74
C ARG A 246 9.22 11.35 -8.90
N HIS A 247 9.33 11.71 -7.63
CA HIS A 247 8.21 11.87 -6.72
C HIS A 247 8.52 13.02 -5.76
N PRO A 248 7.53 13.85 -5.35
CA PRO A 248 7.77 14.96 -4.43
C PRO A 248 8.37 14.52 -3.08
N ASP A 249 7.91 13.36 -2.59
CA ASP A 249 8.22 12.89 -1.24
C ASP A 249 9.44 11.93 -1.21
N HIS A 250 9.97 11.57 -2.38
CA HIS A 250 11.05 10.58 -2.49
C HIS A 250 12.21 11.08 -3.34
N LYS A 251 13.42 10.58 -3.04
CA LYS A 251 14.59 10.93 -3.85
C LYS A 251 14.47 10.34 -5.25
N THR A 252 14.65 11.15 -6.29
CA THR A 252 14.71 10.69 -7.69
C THR A 252 15.68 9.51 -7.85
N ILE A 253 15.22 8.46 -8.53
CA ILE A 253 16.04 7.32 -8.91
C ILE A 253 16.21 7.26 -10.42
N THR A 254 17.33 6.72 -10.89
CA THR A 254 17.59 6.47 -12.32
C THR A 254 17.62 4.97 -12.61
N LEU A 255 16.87 4.55 -13.62
CA LEU A 255 16.78 3.20 -14.15
C LEU A 255 17.57 3.12 -15.47
N HIS A 256 18.78 2.55 -15.43
CA HIS A 256 19.67 2.51 -16.60
C HIS A 256 19.23 1.51 -17.68
N GLU A 257 18.43 0.53 -17.29
CA GLU A 257 17.86 -0.51 -18.15
C GLU A 257 16.34 -0.56 -17.94
N TRP A 258 15.63 -1.33 -18.75
CA TRP A 258 14.21 -1.56 -18.54
C TRP A 258 13.97 -2.31 -17.23
N HIS A 259 13.01 -1.85 -16.45
CA HIS A 259 12.56 -2.49 -15.22
C HIS A 259 11.07 -2.75 -15.30
N GLU A 260 10.61 -3.92 -14.85
CA GLU A 260 9.21 -4.17 -14.60
C GLU A 260 8.80 -3.48 -13.29
N VAL A 261 7.70 -2.73 -13.35
CA VAL A 261 7.16 -1.94 -12.25
C VAL A 261 6.12 -2.76 -11.52
N LEU A 262 6.33 -2.97 -10.22
CA LEU A 262 5.46 -3.74 -9.35
C LEU A 262 5.14 -2.93 -8.10
N MET A 263 3.86 -2.84 -7.73
CA MET A 263 3.43 -2.26 -6.47
C MET A 263 3.59 -3.29 -5.34
N ASN A 264 3.85 -2.83 -4.12
CA ASN A 264 3.92 -3.69 -2.93
C ASN A 264 2.60 -4.44 -2.65
N GLN A 265 2.61 -5.33 -1.64
CA GLN A 265 1.45 -6.17 -1.30
C GLN A 265 0.56 -5.64 -0.18
N GLU A 266 0.63 -4.34 0.16
CA GLU A 266 -0.17 -3.77 1.26
C GLU A 266 -1.68 -3.92 1.01
N ASN A 267 -2.10 -3.71 -0.24
CA ASN A 267 -3.50 -3.83 -0.66
C ASN A 267 -4.05 -5.27 -0.62
N GLN A 268 -3.22 -6.28 -0.36
CA GLN A 268 -3.67 -7.67 -0.18
C GLN A 268 -4.08 -7.98 1.27
N SER A 269 -3.78 -7.10 2.22
CA SER A 269 -4.15 -7.28 3.62
C SER A 269 -5.49 -6.62 3.93
N ARG A 270 -6.38 -7.31 4.66
CA ARG A 270 -7.57 -6.66 5.23
C ARG A 270 -7.22 -5.49 6.12
N THR A 271 -6.02 -5.50 6.70
CA THR A 271 -5.50 -4.44 7.57
C THR A 271 -5.42 -3.10 6.84
N MET A 272 -5.43 -3.11 5.50
CA MET A 272 -5.43 -1.90 4.69
C MET A 272 -6.60 -0.96 5.00
N GLN A 273 -7.77 -1.49 5.37
CA GLN A 273 -8.93 -0.67 5.76
C GLN A 273 -8.68 0.17 7.03
N HIS A 274 -7.65 -0.16 7.80
CA HIS A 274 -7.24 0.49 9.05
C HIS A 274 -5.99 1.35 8.88
N VAL A 275 -5.42 1.45 7.68
CA VAL A 275 -4.37 2.43 7.37
C VAL A 275 -5.04 3.67 6.81
N ALA A 276 -4.87 4.81 7.48
CA ALA A 276 -5.38 6.07 6.94
C ALA A 276 -4.38 6.62 5.92
N PHE A 277 -4.87 7.06 4.77
CA PHE A 277 -4.08 7.81 3.81
C PHE A 277 -4.18 9.30 4.10
N ILE A 278 -3.04 9.97 4.09
CA ILE A 278 -2.97 11.43 4.03
C ILE A 278 -2.33 11.77 2.70
N ASP A 279 -3.04 12.55 1.88
CA ASP A 279 -2.49 13.23 0.71
C ASP A 279 -2.03 14.64 1.08
#